data_AF-V4MK12-F1
#
_entry.id   AF-V4MK12-F1
#
_cell.length_a   1.000
_cell.length_b   1.000
_cell.length_c   1.000
_cell.angle_alpha   90.00
_cell.angle_beta   90.00
_cell.angle_gamma   90.00
#
_symmetry.space_group_name_H-M   'P 1'
#
loop_
_entity.id
_entity.type
_entity.pdbx_description
1 polymer ?
#
loop_
_entity_poly.entity_id
_entity_poly.type
_entity_poly.pdbx_seq_one_letter_code
_entity_poly.pdbx_strand_id
1 'polypeptide(L)'
;ATRLLASLIVYSSAAIVRACAQAYRQALANASKSGAAHEAMQNIKRGSRGIISEPEARQILGVTEKSSWDEVLQKYENLFERNAKNGSFYLQSKVHRAKECLEAAYQKKPEGITTSA
;
A
#
# COMPACT_ATOMS: atom_id res chain seq x y z
N ALA A 1 -26.09 -51.93 -34.92
CA ALA A 1 -26.06 -51.51 -33.51
C ALA A 1 -24.86 -50.61 -33.11
N THR A 2 -23.93 -50.26 -34.00
CA THR A 2 -22.71 -49.50 -33.66
C THR A 2 -22.82 -47.97 -33.76
N ARG A 3 -23.81 -47.43 -34.49
CA ARG A 3 -24.02 -45.98 -34.65
C ARG A 3 -24.53 -45.28 -33.38
N LEU A 4 -25.23 -45.99 -32.49
CA LEU A 4 -25.78 -45.41 -31.25
C LEU A 4 -24.71 -45.23 -30.17
N LEU A 5 -23.70 -46.11 -30.11
CA LEU A 5 -22.58 -46.01 -29.17
C LEU A 5 -21.60 -44.89 -29.55
N ALA A 6 -21.34 -44.70 -30.85
CA ALA A 6 -20.46 -43.65 -31.34
C ALA A 6 -21.02 -42.24 -31.05
N SER A 7 -22.34 -42.05 -31.17
CA SER A 7 -22.99 -40.78 -30.87
C SER A 7 -22.92 -40.42 -29.37
N LEU A 8 -23.07 -41.41 -28.48
CA LEU A 8 -23.07 -41.19 -27.03
C LEU A 8 -21.72 -40.67 -26.52
N ILE A 9 -20.61 -41.18 -27.08
CA ILE A 9 -19.25 -40.76 -26.72
C ILE A 9 -18.99 -39.31 -27.14
N VAL A 10 -19.40 -38.92 -28.35
CA VAL A 10 -19.21 -37.55 -28.87
C VAL A 10 -20.01 -36.51 -28.09
N TYR A 11 -21.24 -36.83 -27.65
CA TYR A 11 -22.03 -35.90 -26.84
C TYR A 11 -21.52 -35.77 -25.40
N SER A 12 -20.92 -36.82 -24.84
CA SER A 12 -20.40 -36.79 -23.46
C SER A 12 -19.14 -35.93 -23.29
N SER A 13 -18.28 -35.84 -24.30
CA SER A 13 -17.00 -35.11 -24.23
C SER A 13 -17.16 -33.59 -24.38
N ALA A 14 -18.16 -33.14 -25.12
CA ALA A 14 -18.40 -31.71 -25.37
C ALA A 14 -18.75 -30.92 -24.09
N ALA A 15 -19.37 -31.57 -23.10
CA ALA A 15 -19.71 -30.93 -21.83
C ALA A 15 -18.46 -30.61 -20.99
N ILE A 16 -17.47 -31.50 -20.98
CA ILE A 16 -16.24 -31.36 -20.19
C ILE A 16 -15.38 -30.21 -20.76
N VAL A 17 -15.24 -30.13 -22.08
CA VAL A 17 -14.46 -29.06 -22.74
C VAL A 17 -15.03 -27.68 -22.43
N ARG A 18 -16.37 -27.53 -22.44
CA ARG A 18 -17.03 -26.27 -22.10
C ARG A 18 -16.88 -25.92 -20.62
N ALA A 19 -16.98 -26.90 -19.72
CA ALA A 19 -16.78 -26.69 -18.29
C ALA A 19 -15.32 -26.28 -17.99
N CYS A 20 -14.32 -26.89 -18.63
CA CYS A 20 -12.92 -26.51 -18.47
C CYS A 20 -12.65 -25.09 -19.00
N ALA A 21 -13.21 -24.72 -20.17
CA ALA A 21 -13.07 -23.38 -20.72
C ALA A 21 -13.75 -22.32 -19.83
N GLN A 22 -14.92 -22.63 -19.29
CA GLN A 22 -15.63 -21.75 -18.34
C GLN A 22 -14.86 -21.60 -17.03
N ALA A 23 -14.37 -22.71 -16.46
CA ALA A 23 -13.54 -22.71 -15.26
C ALA A 23 -12.23 -21.94 -15.46
N TYR A 24 -11.59 -22.06 -16.63
CA TYR A 24 -10.38 -21.30 -16.96
C TYR A 24 -10.66 -19.79 -17.06
N ARG A 25 -11.76 -19.40 -17.71
CA ARG A 25 -12.20 -18.00 -17.76
C ARG A 25 -12.57 -17.47 -16.37
N GLN A 26 -13.23 -18.28 -15.54
CA GLN A 26 -13.55 -17.94 -14.16
C GLN A 26 -12.30 -17.85 -13.29
N ALA A 27 -11.31 -18.72 -13.47
CA ALA A 27 -10.03 -18.65 -12.77
C ALA A 27 -9.26 -17.38 -13.12
N LEU A 28 -9.22 -17.00 -14.40
CA LEU A 28 -8.63 -15.73 -14.85
C LEU A 28 -9.38 -14.50 -14.31
N ALA A 29 -10.72 -14.52 -14.35
CA ALA A 29 -11.55 -13.45 -13.83
C ALA A 29 -11.51 -13.36 -12.29
N ASN A 30 -11.31 -14.49 -11.60
CA ASN A 30 -11.15 -14.53 -10.15
C ASN A 30 -9.72 -14.15 -9.76
N ALA A 31 -8.69 -14.48 -10.55
CA ALA A 31 -7.33 -14.01 -10.32
C ALA A 31 -7.24 -12.47 -10.45
N SER A 32 -7.95 -11.86 -11.40
CA SER A 32 -8.04 -10.41 -11.52
C SER A 32 -8.89 -9.74 -10.42
N LYS A 33 -9.78 -10.50 -9.75
CA LYS A 33 -10.74 -9.95 -8.78
C LYS A 33 -10.47 -10.33 -7.31
N SER A 34 -9.70 -11.37 -7.01
CA SER A 34 -9.75 -12.06 -5.70
C SER A 34 -8.44 -12.15 -4.89
N GLY A 35 -7.29 -11.62 -5.32
CA GLY A 35 -6.06 -11.87 -4.56
C GLY A 35 -5.04 -10.75 -4.60
N ALA A 36 -4.34 -10.58 -5.71
CA ALA A 36 -3.19 -9.69 -5.77
C ALA A 36 -3.53 -8.22 -5.48
N ALA A 37 -4.65 -7.71 -5.98
CA ALA A 37 -5.03 -6.31 -5.75
C ALA A 37 -5.60 -6.08 -4.35
N HIS A 38 -6.37 -7.03 -3.81
CA HIS A 38 -6.95 -6.89 -2.47
C HIS A 38 -5.90 -7.14 -1.38
N GLU A 39 -5.02 -8.12 -1.53
CA GLU A 39 -3.88 -8.32 -0.64
C GLU A 39 -2.86 -7.19 -0.77
N ALA A 40 -2.57 -6.66 -1.97
CA ALA A 40 -1.75 -5.46 -2.09
C ALA A 40 -2.42 -4.26 -1.41
N MET A 41 -3.71 -4.02 -1.62
CA MET A 41 -4.44 -2.95 -0.93
C MET A 41 -4.58 -3.18 0.57
N GLN A 42 -4.66 -4.42 1.04
CA GLN A 42 -4.78 -4.77 2.45
C GLN A 42 -3.41 -4.80 3.14
N ASN A 43 -2.33 -5.13 2.44
CA ASN A 43 -0.94 -4.95 2.86
C ASN A 43 -0.56 -3.47 2.87
N ILE A 44 -0.97 -2.71 1.85
CA ILE A 44 -0.90 -1.24 1.87
C ILE A 44 -1.70 -0.72 3.05
N LYS A 45 -2.97 -1.11 3.25
CA LYS A 45 -3.78 -0.68 4.41
C LYS A 45 -3.22 -1.14 5.75
N ARG A 46 -2.64 -2.34 5.86
CA ARG A 46 -1.97 -2.82 7.09
C ARG A 46 -0.68 -2.07 7.35
N GLY A 47 0.09 -1.71 6.33
CA GLY A 47 1.18 -0.72 6.40
C GLY A 47 0.68 0.69 6.71
N SER A 48 -0.53 1.04 6.23
CA SER A 48 -1.19 2.34 6.40
C SER A 48 -1.80 2.55 7.78
N ARG A 49 -2.02 1.49 8.57
CA ARG A 49 -2.48 1.63 9.97
C ARG A 49 -1.46 2.34 10.87
N GLY A 50 -0.29 2.71 10.34
CA GLY A 50 0.66 3.65 10.93
C GLY A 50 1.20 4.72 9.98
N ILE A 51 0.59 4.90 8.79
CA ILE A 51 0.99 5.99 7.87
C ILE A 51 0.35 7.27 8.40
N ILE A 52 1.19 8.07 9.03
CA ILE A 52 0.88 9.44 9.42
C ILE A 52 0.78 10.27 8.14
N SER A 53 -0.22 11.14 8.05
CA SER A 53 -0.33 12.08 6.93
C SER A 53 0.68 13.22 7.08
N GLU A 54 1.18 13.78 5.98
CA GLU A 54 2.11 14.92 6.01
C GLU A 54 1.65 16.08 6.93
N PRO A 55 0.38 16.53 6.90
CA PRO A 55 -0.09 17.57 7.83
C PRO A 55 -0.08 17.11 9.29
N GLU A 56 -0.43 15.85 9.58
CA GLU A 56 -0.35 15.29 10.93
C GLU A 56 1.11 15.18 11.41
N ALA A 57 2.03 14.80 10.53
CA ALA A 57 3.46 14.74 10.86
C ALA A 57 4.02 16.12 11.23
N ARG A 58 3.62 17.16 10.48
CA ARG A 58 3.97 18.55 10.81
C ARG A 58 3.42 18.98 12.16
N GLN A 59 2.17 18.63 12.46
CA GLN A 59 1.56 18.92 13.75
C GLN A 59 2.26 18.20 14.91
N ILE A 60 2.62 16.93 14.73
CA ILE A 60 3.34 16.13 15.76
C ILE A 60 4.71 16.75 16.08
N LEU A 61 5.44 17.21 15.07
CA LEU A 61 6.75 17.84 15.26
C LEU A 61 6.67 19.34 15.57
N GLY A 62 5.49 19.95 15.48
CA GLY A 62 5.29 21.37 15.70
C GLY A 62 6.01 22.26 14.69
N VAL A 63 6.07 21.82 13.43
CA VAL A 63 6.77 22.50 12.32
C VAL A 63 5.78 23.00 11.27
N THR A 64 6.19 23.99 10.49
CA THR A 64 5.36 24.56 9.41
C THR A 64 5.82 24.06 8.05
N GLU A 65 5.04 24.34 6.99
CA GLU A 65 5.45 24.01 5.61
C GLU A 65 6.72 24.73 5.14
N LYS A 66 7.05 25.85 5.79
CA LYS A 66 8.23 26.68 5.47
C LYS A 66 9.46 26.30 6.30
N SER A 67 9.31 25.39 7.26
CA SER A 67 10.42 24.95 8.10
C SER A 67 11.48 24.25 7.25
N SER A 68 12.75 24.56 7.53
CA SER A 68 13.86 23.89 6.88
C SER A 68 13.97 22.44 7.39
N TRP A 69 14.60 21.56 6.61
CA TRP A 69 14.83 20.18 7.06
C TRP A 69 15.65 20.11 8.36
N ASP A 70 16.60 21.04 8.53
CA ASP A 70 17.40 21.19 9.74
C ASP A 70 16.55 21.51 10.97
N GLU A 71 15.59 22.44 10.83
CA GLU A 71 14.63 22.77 11.90
C GLU A 71 13.76 21.56 12.26
N VAL A 72 13.31 20.79 11.25
CA VAL A 72 12.53 19.57 11.46
C VAL A 72 13.32 18.54 12.25
N LEU A 73 14.60 18.33 11.91
CA LEU A 73 15.48 17.39 12.60
C LEU A 73 15.74 17.83 14.05
N GLN A 74 16.01 19.11 14.27
CA GLN A 74 16.21 19.66 15.61
C GLN A 74 14.98 19.47 16.51
N LYS A 75 13.77 19.72 15.97
CA LYS A 75 12.51 19.49 16.69
C LYS A 75 12.29 18.01 16.98
N TYR A 76 12.57 17.16 16.00
CA TYR A 76 12.48 15.71 16.16
C TYR A 76 13.40 15.21 17.28
N GLU A 77 14.67 15.56 17.29
CA GLU A 77 15.62 15.10 18.30
C GLU A 77 15.20 15.51 19.72
N ASN A 78 14.82 16.77 19.90
CA ASN A 78 14.33 17.27 21.19
C ASN A 78 13.10 16.50 21.67
N LEU A 79 12.10 16.32 20.81
CA LEU A 79 10.89 15.58 21.14
C LEU A 79 11.17 14.10 21.41
N PHE A 80 12.04 13.48 20.61
CA PHE A 80 12.38 12.07 20.74
C PHE A 80 13.11 11.80 22.05
N GLU A 81 14.12 12.60 22.41
CA GLU A 81 14.85 12.48 23.67
C GLU A 81 13.95 12.71 24.89
N ARG A 82 13.11 13.74 24.86
CA ARG A 82 12.15 14.01 25.96
C ARG A 82 11.17 12.86 26.14
N ASN A 83 10.66 12.30 25.03
CA ASN A 83 9.74 11.16 25.10
C ASN A 83 10.45 9.86 25.50
N ALA A 84 11.74 9.69 25.20
CA ALA A 84 12.53 8.56 25.66
C ALA A 84 12.73 8.58 27.19
N LYS A 85 12.88 9.78 27.78
CA LYS A 85 13.09 9.96 29.23
C LYS A 85 11.79 9.96 30.04
N ASN A 86 10.74 10.59 29.52
CA ASN A 86 9.52 10.89 30.29
C ASN A 86 8.22 10.53 29.57
N GLY A 87 8.30 10.00 28.34
CA GLY A 87 7.14 9.65 27.53
C GLY A 87 6.85 8.14 27.51
N SER A 88 6.01 7.74 26.55
CA SER A 88 5.71 6.33 26.29
C SER A 88 6.30 5.89 24.96
N PHE A 89 6.49 4.58 24.81
CA PHE A 89 6.91 3.98 23.55
C PHE A 89 5.98 4.35 22.38
N TYR A 90 4.69 4.52 22.66
CA TYR A 90 3.71 4.96 21.66
C TYR A 90 4.00 6.39 21.17
N LEU A 91 4.25 7.34 22.07
CA LEU A 91 4.56 8.72 21.71
C LEU A 91 5.89 8.81 20.96
N GLN A 92 6.90 8.07 21.41
CA GLN A 92 8.19 7.98 20.72
C GLN A 92 8.03 7.38 19.31
N SER A 93 7.21 6.33 19.17
CA SER A 93 6.88 5.72 17.88
C SER A 93 6.15 6.71 16.96
N LYS A 94 5.25 7.55 17.49
CA LYS A 94 4.55 8.58 16.71
C LYS A 94 5.50 9.68 16.22
N VAL A 95 6.41 10.14 17.07
CA VAL A 95 7.44 11.13 16.70
C VAL A 95 8.38 10.57 15.63
N HIS A 96 8.78 9.30 15.75
CA HIS A 96 9.59 8.63 14.73
C HIS A 96 8.86 8.50 13.40
N ARG A 97 7.60 8.05 13.42
CA ARG A 97 6.78 7.91 12.20
C ARG A 97 6.53 9.26 11.51
N ALA A 98 6.39 10.34 12.28
CA ALA A 98 6.27 11.69 11.73
C ALA A 98 7.53 12.12 10.96
N LYS A 99 8.73 11.80 11.49
CA LYS A 99 10.00 12.05 10.79
C LYS A 99 10.10 11.27 9.49
N GLU A 100 9.77 9.97 9.50
CA GLU A 100 9.79 9.12 8.30
C GLU A 100 8.82 9.63 7.22
N CYS A 101 7.64 10.11 7.63
CA CYS A 101 6.65 10.70 6.72
C CYS A 101 7.19 11.97 6.03
N LEU A 102 7.75 12.90 6.80
CA LEU A 102 8.32 14.12 6.22
C LEU A 102 9.55 13.80 5.36
N GLU A 103 10.41 12.88 5.78
CA GLU A 103 11.58 12.45 4.99
C GLU A 103 11.16 11.94 3.60
N ALA A 104 10.11 11.10 3.53
CA ALA A 104 9.56 10.65 2.25
C ALA A 104 8.98 11.80 1.41
N ALA A 105 8.36 12.81 2.05
CA ALA A 105 7.85 14.00 1.35
C ALA A 105 8.98 14.89 0.81
N TYR A 106 10.08 15.07 1.56
CA TYR A 106 11.26 15.82 1.10
C TYR A 106 12.01 15.07 0.00
N GLN A 107 12.14 13.75 0.08
CA GLN A 107 12.74 12.91 -0.97
C GLN A 107 11.90 12.82 -2.25
N LYS A 108 10.59 13.09 -2.16
CA LYS A 108 9.71 13.26 -3.32
C LYS A 108 9.79 14.68 -3.90
N LYS A 109 10.40 15.63 -3.18
CA LYS A 109 10.61 17.02 -3.60
C LYS A 109 12.04 17.33 -4.11
N PRO A 110 12.77 16.47 -4.83
CA PRO A 110 13.72 16.93 -5.83
C PRO A 110 12.95 17.15 -7.14
N GLU A 111 13.32 18.15 -7.94
CA GLU A 111 12.77 18.43 -9.29
C GLU A 111 11.41 19.19 -9.38
N GLY A 112 11.34 20.43 -8.89
CA GLY A 112 10.17 21.29 -9.15
C GLY A 112 10.40 22.81 -9.12
N ILE A 113 11.64 23.28 -9.03
CA ILE A 113 11.96 24.72 -9.03
C ILE A 113 13.20 24.95 -9.89
N THR A 114 13.06 24.78 -11.21
CA THR A 114 13.88 25.46 -12.25
C THR A 114 13.20 25.25 -13.61
N THR A 115 12.34 26.16 -14.05
CA THR A 115 11.80 26.41 -15.42
C THR A 115 10.65 27.40 -15.19
N SER A 116 10.60 28.65 -15.66
CA SER A 116 11.34 29.42 -16.65
C SER A 116 11.03 30.91 -16.47
N ALA A 117 11.98 31.74 -16.93
CA ALA A 117 11.86 33.08 -17.52
C ALA A 117 10.91 34.12 -16.89
#